data_AF-A0A4Y9FUC8-F1
#
_entry.id   AF-A0A4Y9FUC8-F1
#
_cell.length_a   1.000
_cell.length_b   1.000
_cell.length_c   1.000
_cell.angle_alpha   90.00
_cell.angle_beta   90.00
_cell.angle_gamma   90.00
#
_symmetry.space_group_name_H-M   'P 1'
#
loop_
_entity.id
_entity.type
_entity.pdbx_description
1 polymer ?
#
loop_
_entity_poly.entity_id
_entity_poly.type
_entity_poly.pdbx_seq_one_letter_code
_entity_poly.pdbx_strand_id
1 'polypeptide(L)'
;MAHLSQLGAVTAEPRGARTLGRAYFAAQAVAGAAWWVAVFAVDGVRVATLGGLDPVPLALLDVPLFVVASALAALRVRATAWIVAAWTALVAAGMALYATATAEAGSGAVLMIAATAGTLAAALLSTRGRLPGEWMLIGPFAFRTARPEGRRALLGLTGLQVLVFWVLFLAVIPAAIVWFEHRWRVAIPVPPGVPVAGAVLLVAASTLGLWSAHTMSTLGRGTPLPAALPRRLVVAGPYRWVRNPMAVAGIAQGVSVGLIAGSWLVVVYAICGSAVWNHLIRPHEEADLSARFGAEYDRYRASVACWVPRMPR
;
A
#
# COMPACT_ATOMS: atom_id res chain seq x y z
N MET A 1 2.61 -8.62 30.07
CA MET A 1 1.46 -8.25 29.20
C MET A 1 0.68 -7.05 29.75
N ALA A 2 1.35 -6.00 30.26
CA ALA A 2 0.65 -4.86 30.87
C ALA A 2 1.31 -3.48 30.63
N HIS A 3 2.15 -3.32 29.59
CA HIS A 3 2.84 -2.04 29.37
C HIS A 3 2.88 -1.56 27.91
N LEU A 4 2.05 -2.14 27.02
CA LEU A 4 1.93 -1.72 25.62
C LEU A 4 0.75 -0.76 25.35
N SER A 5 0.06 -0.26 26.39
CA SER A 5 -1.13 0.58 26.21
C SER A 5 -0.87 2.09 26.23
N GLN A 6 0.35 2.54 26.53
CA GLN A 6 0.67 3.95 26.58
C GLN A 6 2.05 4.15 25.98
N LEU A 7 2.11 4.65 24.74
CA LEU A 7 3.17 5.52 24.21
C LEU A 7 2.85 5.86 22.74
N GLY A 8 2.33 7.06 22.53
CA GLY A 8 2.68 7.86 21.36
C GLY A 8 2.11 7.45 20.00
N ALA A 9 0.87 6.99 19.94
CA ALA A 9 0.13 7.00 18.69
C ALA A 9 -0.17 8.46 18.32
N VAL A 10 0.63 9.05 17.43
CA VAL A 10 0.19 10.17 16.58
C VAL A 10 -0.82 9.60 15.58
N THR A 11 -1.90 9.06 16.11
CA THR A 11 -3.09 8.65 15.38
C THR A 11 -4.11 9.71 15.71
N ALA A 12 -4.72 10.30 14.69
CA ALA A 12 -5.89 11.16 14.85
C ALA A 12 -6.75 10.64 16.00
N GLU A 13 -7.20 11.53 16.90
CA GLU A 13 -8.04 11.12 18.03
C GLU A 13 -9.11 10.13 17.52
N PRO A 14 -9.49 9.10 18.30
CA PRO A 14 -10.46 8.09 17.86
C PRO A 14 -11.76 8.69 17.28
N ARG A 15 -12.10 9.92 17.68
CA ARG A 15 -13.17 10.74 17.11
C ARG A 15 -12.88 11.26 15.70
N GLY A 16 -11.67 11.76 15.44
CA GLY A 16 -11.22 12.20 14.11
C GLY A 16 -11.16 11.05 13.10
N ALA A 17 -10.59 9.90 13.49
CA ALA A 17 -10.52 8.71 12.62
C ALA A 17 -11.91 8.19 12.22
N ARG A 18 -12.85 8.12 13.18
CA ARG A 18 -14.24 7.73 12.89
C ARG A 18 -14.94 8.74 11.99
N THR A 19 -14.64 10.03 12.15
CA THR A 19 -15.21 11.09 11.31
C THR A 19 -14.70 10.99 9.88
N LEU A 20 -13.40 10.70 9.68
CA LEU A 20 -12.83 10.46 8.36
C LEU A 20 -13.50 9.28 7.64
N GLY A 21 -13.71 8.15 8.34
CA GLY A 21 -14.42 7.00 7.77
C GLY A 21 -15.85 7.36 7.33
N ARG A 22 -16.57 8.16 8.13
CA ARG A 22 -17.92 8.64 7.78
C ARG A 22 -17.92 9.62 6.61
N ALA A 23 -16.95 10.53 6.56
CA ALA A 23 -16.78 11.47 5.47
C ALA A 23 -16.50 10.74 4.14
N TYR A 24 -15.68 9.68 4.18
CA TYR A 24 -15.46 8.81 3.03
C TYR A 24 -16.76 8.16 2.56
N PHE A 25 -17.57 7.59 3.46
CA PHE A 25 -18.86 7.00 3.07
C PHE A 25 -19.84 8.02 2.48
N ALA A 26 -19.85 9.25 2.96
CA ALA A 26 -20.66 10.32 2.37
C ALA A 26 -20.19 10.66 0.95
N ALA A 27 -18.87 10.81 0.76
CA ALA A 27 -18.28 11.04 -0.56
C ALA A 27 -18.55 9.87 -1.51
N GLN A 28 -18.45 8.63 -1.03
CA GLN A 28 -18.72 7.42 -1.80
C GLN A 28 -20.20 7.34 -2.23
N ALA A 29 -21.14 7.70 -1.36
CA ALA A 29 -22.55 7.73 -1.72
C ALA A 29 -22.83 8.75 -2.84
N VAL A 30 -22.28 9.96 -2.72
CA VAL A 30 -22.42 11.00 -3.74
C VAL A 30 -21.77 10.58 -5.06
N ALA A 31 -20.54 10.05 -5.00
CA ALA A 31 -19.82 9.58 -6.18
C ALA A 31 -20.53 8.41 -6.86
N GLY A 32 -21.04 7.45 -6.10
CA GLY A 32 -21.81 6.31 -6.63
C GLY A 32 -23.12 6.75 -7.29
N ALA A 33 -23.84 7.69 -6.68
CA ALA A 33 -25.05 8.26 -7.26
C ALA A 33 -24.74 9.00 -8.58
N ALA A 34 -23.71 9.85 -8.58
CA ALA A 34 -23.28 10.58 -9.77
C ALA A 34 -22.81 9.63 -10.88
N TRP A 35 -22.10 8.54 -10.53
CA TRP A 35 -21.69 7.53 -11.48
C TRP A 35 -22.88 6.80 -12.10
N TRP A 36 -23.88 6.39 -11.32
CA TRP A 36 -25.10 5.77 -11.87
C TRP A 36 -25.85 6.71 -12.82
N VAL A 37 -25.96 8.00 -12.48
CA VAL A 37 -26.50 9.01 -13.41
C VAL A 37 -25.68 9.05 -14.70
N ALA A 38 -24.35 9.05 -14.60
CA ALA A 38 -23.46 9.06 -15.76
C ALA A 38 -23.58 7.80 -16.63
N VAL A 39 -23.79 6.62 -16.04
CA VAL A 39 -24.01 5.36 -16.77
C VAL A 39 -25.25 5.43 -17.67
N PHE A 40 -26.33 6.08 -17.22
CA PHE A 40 -27.53 6.26 -18.04
C PHE A 40 -27.47 7.47 -18.98
N ALA A 41 -26.64 8.47 -18.67
CA ALA A 41 -26.54 9.71 -19.44
C ALA A 41 -25.45 9.68 -20.54
N VAL A 42 -24.39 8.88 -20.36
CA VAL A 42 -23.19 8.91 -21.21
C VAL A 42 -22.80 7.49 -21.61
N ASP A 43 -23.04 7.14 -22.88
CA ASP A 43 -22.73 5.80 -23.43
C ASP A 43 -21.27 5.40 -23.23
N GLY A 44 -20.33 6.35 -23.35
CA GLY A 44 -18.91 6.10 -23.13
C GLY A 44 -18.60 5.62 -21.72
N VAL A 45 -19.29 6.16 -20.70
CA VAL A 45 -19.15 5.71 -19.31
C VAL A 45 -19.70 4.29 -19.19
N ARG A 46 -20.93 4.04 -19.67
CA ARG A 46 -21.53 2.70 -19.64
C ARG A 46 -20.63 1.65 -20.28
N VAL A 47 -20.15 1.89 -21.50
CA VAL A 47 -19.31 0.92 -22.23
C VAL A 47 -17.97 0.71 -21.52
N ALA A 48 -17.34 1.78 -21.04
CA ALA A 48 -16.04 1.69 -20.35
C ALA A 48 -16.13 0.95 -19.00
N THR A 49 -17.23 1.14 -18.25
CA THR A 49 -17.35 0.61 -16.89
C THR A 49 -18.24 -0.63 -16.76
N LEU A 50 -19.17 -0.88 -17.68
CA LEU A 50 -20.08 -2.03 -17.65
C LEU A 50 -19.97 -2.92 -18.90
N GLY A 51 -19.36 -2.45 -19.99
CA GLY A 51 -19.28 -3.21 -21.23
C GLY A 51 -20.67 -3.52 -21.78
N GLY A 52 -20.91 -4.79 -22.12
CA GLY A 52 -22.21 -5.29 -22.56
C GLY A 52 -23.21 -5.65 -21.44
N LEU A 53 -22.90 -5.39 -20.16
CA LEU A 53 -23.84 -5.67 -19.07
C LEU A 53 -25.04 -4.71 -19.10
N ASP A 54 -26.24 -5.24 -18.86
CA ASP A 54 -27.45 -4.43 -18.73
C ASP A 54 -27.37 -3.57 -17.44
N PRO A 55 -27.38 -2.23 -17.55
CA PRO A 55 -27.27 -1.36 -16.39
C PRO A 55 -28.51 -1.41 -15.47
N VAL A 56 -29.69 -1.79 -15.97
CA VAL A 56 -30.94 -1.75 -15.17
C VAL A 56 -30.92 -2.73 -13.98
N PRO A 57 -30.71 -4.05 -14.16
CA PRO A 57 -30.68 -4.99 -13.03
C PRO A 57 -29.51 -4.71 -12.08
N LEU A 58 -28.38 -4.24 -12.61
CA LEU A 58 -27.23 -3.84 -11.79
C LEU A 58 -27.58 -2.63 -10.92
N ALA A 59 -28.23 -1.60 -11.47
CA ALA A 59 -28.66 -0.42 -10.72
C ALA A 59 -29.66 -0.77 -9.62
N LEU A 60 -30.59 -1.68 -9.89
CA LEU A 60 -31.60 -2.11 -8.90
C LEU A 60 -30.97 -2.73 -7.65
N LEU A 61 -29.83 -3.42 -7.79
CA LEU A 61 -29.11 -4.01 -6.67
C LEU A 61 -28.08 -3.04 -6.07
N ASP A 62 -27.33 -2.35 -6.92
CA ASP A 62 -26.19 -1.53 -6.51
C ASP A 62 -26.63 -0.20 -5.89
N VAL A 63 -27.70 0.45 -6.38
CA VAL A 63 -28.16 1.71 -5.78
C VAL A 63 -28.56 1.51 -4.29
N PRO A 64 -29.36 0.50 -3.90
CA PRO A 64 -29.61 0.25 -2.49
C PRO A 64 -28.37 -0.20 -1.68
N LEU A 65 -27.59 -1.15 -2.22
CA LEU A 65 -26.53 -1.83 -1.46
C LEU A 65 -25.19 -1.08 -1.44
N PHE A 66 -24.95 -0.22 -2.42
CA PHE A 66 -23.78 0.63 -2.50
C PHE A 66 -24.10 2.08 -2.14
N VAL A 67 -24.99 2.75 -2.89
CA VAL A 67 -25.24 4.21 -2.71
C VAL A 67 -25.98 4.50 -1.41
N VAL A 68 -27.17 3.92 -1.22
CA VAL A 68 -28.02 4.16 -0.04
C VAL A 68 -27.33 3.63 1.21
N ALA A 69 -26.79 2.41 1.18
CA ALA A 69 -26.10 1.86 2.33
C ALA A 69 -24.81 2.65 2.70
N SER A 70 -24.11 3.26 1.73
CA SER A 70 -23.01 4.21 2.01
C SER A 70 -23.52 5.47 2.69
N ALA A 71 -24.64 6.04 2.24
CA ALA A 71 -25.26 7.19 2.90
C ALA A 71 -25.66 6.85 4.35
N LEU A 72 -26.25 5.67 4.59
CA LEU A 72 -26.59 5.20 5.93
C LEU A 72 -25.35 4.97 6.80
N ALA A 73 -24.25 4.47 6.23
CA ALA A 73 -22.99 4.30 6.94
C ALA A 73 -22.42 5.66 7.38
N ALA A 74 -22.58 6.70 6.56
CA ALA A 74 -22.21 8.08 6.93
C ALA A 74 -23.06 8.63 8.10
N LEU A 75 -24.33 8.20 8.20
CA LEU A 75 -25.29 8.59 9.25
C LEU A 75 -25.15 7.79 10.57
N ARG A 76 -24.05 7.06 10.77
CA ARG A 76 -23.69 6.28 11.98
C ARG A 76 -24.39 4.93 12.15
N VAL A 77 -25.00 4.39 11.10
CA VAL A 77 -25.50 3.00 11.13
C VAL A 77 -24.33 2.04 10.92
N ARG A 78 -23.68 1.58 11.99
CA ARG A 78 -22.42 0.81 11.89
C ARG A 78 -22.54 -0.50 11.10
N ALA A 79 -23.72 -1.13 11.12
CA ALA A 79 -23.96 -2.38 10.40
C ALA A 79 -23.87 -2.18 8.87
N THR A 80 -24.29 -1.02 8.36
CA THR A 80 -24.29 -0.77 6.91
C THR A 80 -22.88 -0.60 6.36
N ALA A 81 -21.91 -0.17 7.16
CA ALA A 81 -20.51 -0.09 6.72
C ALA A 81 -19.96 -1.46 6.26
N TRP A 82 -20.31 -2.54 6.95
CA TRP A 82 -19.89 -3.89 6.56
C TRP A 82 -20.74 -4.47 5.44
N ILE A 83 -22.03 -4.11 5.35
CA ILE A 83 -22.89 -4.47 4.21
C ILE A 83 -22.32 -3.87 2.93
N VAL A 84 -22.03 -2.57 2.91
CA VAL A 84 -21.41 -1.88 1.76
C VAL A 84 -20.06 -2.50 1.46
N ALA A 85 -19.22 -2.79 2.45
CA ALA A 85 -17.93 -3.42 2.23
C ALA A 85 -18.04 -4.79 1.56
N ALA A 86 -18.94 -5.65 2.04
CA ALA A 86 -19.17 -6.97 1.47
C ALA A 86 -19.71 -6.86 0.03
N TRP A 87 -20.68 -5.97 -0.19
CA TRP A 87 -21.26 -5.73 -1.51
C TRP A 87 -20.23 -5.18 -2.49
N THR A 88 -19.47 -4.15 -2.11
CA THR A 88 -18.43 -3.54 -2.96
C THR A 88 -17.37 -4.56 -3.35
N ALA A 89 -16.95 -5.42 -2.40
CA ALA A 89 -16.01 -6.50 -2.67
C ALA A 89 -16.57 -7.57 -3.62
N LEU A 90 -17.86 -7.94 -3.46
CA LEU A 90 -18.55 -8.87 -4.35
C LEU A 90 -18.62 -8.31 -5.78
N VAL A 91 -19.02 -7.05 -5.93
CA VAL A 91 -19.10 -6.38 -7.23
C VAL A 91 -17.69 -6.25 -7.83
N ALA A 92 -16.67 -5.89 -7.05
CA ALA A 92 -15.29 -5.84 -7.54
C ALA A 92 -14.80 -7.20 -8.05
N ALA A 93 -15.09 -8.29 -7.34
CA ALA A 93 -14.75 -9.63 -7.77
C ALA A 93 -15.52 -10.03 -9.06
N GLY A 94 -16.82 -9.73 -9.11
CA GLY A 94 -17.66 -9.98 -10.28
C GLY A 94 -17.17 -9.21 -11.52
N MET A 95 -16.86 -7.92 -11.36
CA MET A 95 -16.34 -7.07 -12.42
C MET A 95 -14.94 -7.51 -12.88
N ALA A 96 -14.05 -7.87 -11.95
CA ALA A 96 -12.74 -8.38 -12.29
C ALA A 96 -12.83 -9.71 -13.06
N LEU A 97 -13.72 -10.63 -12.65
CA LEU A 97 -13.95 -11.88 -13.35
C LEU A 97 -14.55 -11.62 -14.75
N TYR A 98 -15.57 -10.78 -14.84
CA TYR A 98 -16.20 -10.42 -16.09
C TYR A 98 -15.19 -9.78 -17.06
N ALA A 99 -14.44 -8.76 -16.63
CA ALA A 99 -13.42 -8.11 -17.46
C ALA A 99 -12.31 -9.07 -17.90
N THR A 100 -11.93 -10.02 -17.04
CA THR A 100 -10.95 -11.07 -17.35
C THR A 100 -11.51 -12.12 -18.30
N ALA A 101 -12.83 -12.36 -18.32
CA ALA A 101 -13.47 -13.29 -19.24
C ALA A 101 -13.76 -12.64 -20.61
N THR A 102 -14.23 -11.39 -20.64
CA THR A 102 -14.79 -10.75 -21.85
C THR A 102 -13.89 -9.70 -22.50
N ALA A 103 -12.88 -9.16 -21.80
CA ALA A 103 -12.12 -7.98 -22.25
C ALA A 103 -12.92 -6.66 -22.27
N GLU A 104 -14.05 -6.64 -21.59
CA GLU A 104 -14.89 -5.46 -21.48
C GLU A 104 -14.91 -4.94 -20.04
N ALA A 105 -15.47 -3.75 -19.83
CA ALA A 105 -15.71 -3.18 -18.50
C ALA A 105 -14.46 -3.04 -17.60
N GLY A 106 -13.26 -3.00 -18.18
CA GLY A 106 -12.00 -2.98 -17.43
C GLY A 106 -11.86 -1.78 -16.49
N SER A 107 -12.36 -0.61 -16.91
CA SER A 107 -12.39 0.58 -16.05
C SER A 107 -13.28 0.35 -14.83
N GLY A 108 -14.40 -0.37 -15.00
CA GLY A 108 -15.28 -0.75 -13.91
C GLY A 108 -14.61 -1.67 -12.91
N ALA A 109 -13.87 -2.69 -13.37
CA ALA A 109 -13.09 -3.57 -12.49
C ALA A 109 -12.07 -2.78 -11.66
N VAL A 110 -11.30 -1.88 -12.28
CA VAL A 110 -10.32 -1.05 -11.58
C VAL A 110 -10.98 -0.13 -10.55
N LEU A 111 -12.06 0.57 -10.94
CA LEU A 111 -12.81 1.46 -10.05
C LEU A 111 -13.38 0.71 -8.84
N MET A 112 -13.94 -0.49 -9.05
CA MET A 112 -14.53 -1.26 -7.96
C MET A 112 -13.49 -1.86 -7.02
N ILE A 113 -12.31 -2.25 -7.52
CA ILE A 113 -11.18 -2.65 -6.67
C ILE A 113 -10.72 -1.47 -5.80
N ALA A 114 -10.57 -0.28 -6.39
CA ALA A 114 -10.21 0.93 -5.65
C ALA A 114 -11.29 1.31 -4.61
N ALA A 115 -12.56 1.27 -4.99
CA ALA A 115 -13.70 1.53 -4.10
C ALA A 115 -13.77 0.50 -2.96
N THR A 116 -13.46 -0.77 -3.22
CA THR A 116 -13.40 -1.82 -2.19
C THR A 116 -12.31 -1.51 -1.16
N ALA A 117 -11.10 -1.15 -1.61
CA ALA A 117 -10.01 -0.81 -0.71
C ALA A 117 -10.36 0.40 0.19
N GLY A 118 -10.91 1.46 -0.39
CA GLY A 118 -11.36 2.63 0.35
C GLY A 118 -12.52 2.34 1.30
N THR A 119 -13.51 1.53 0.86
CA THR A 119 -14.65 1.10 1.67
C THR A 119 -14.20 0.28 2.87
N LEU A 120 -13.27 -0.66 2.70
CA LEU A 120 -12.73 -1.46 3.80
C LEU A 120 -11.97 -0.58 4.80
N ALA A 121 -11.15 0.35 4.32
CA ALA A 121 -10.46 1.30 5.18
C ALA A 121 -11.46 2.18 5.97
N ALA A 122 -12.50 2.69 5.31
CA ALA A 122 -13.55 3.49 5.94
C ALA A 122 -14.40 2.68 6.93
N ALA A 123 -14.71 1.42 6.64
CA ALA A 123 -15.40 0.51 7.56
C ALA A 123 -14.56 0.27 8.81
N LEU A 124 -13.26 0.03 8.67
CA LEU A 124 -12.33 -0.12 9.79
C LEU A 124 -12.23 1.17 10.62
N LEU A 125 -12.05 2.32 9.97
CA LEU A 125 -11.97 3.62 10.63
C LEU A 125 -13.25 3.99 11.38
N SER A 126 -14.42 3.79 10.77
CA SER A 126 -15.72 4.14 11.36
C SER A 126 -16.12 3.20 12.51
N THR A 127 -15.77 1.91 12.45
CA THR A 127 -16.14 0.92 13.47
C THR A 127 -15.10 0.78 14.58
N ARG A 128 -13.82 0.68 14.23
CA ARG A 128 -12.71 0.48 15.18
C ARG A 128 -12.01 1.77 15.58
N GLY A 129 -12.16 2.85 14.82
CA GLY A 129 -11.48 4.12 15.09
C GLY A 129 -9.99 4.11 14.75
N ARG A 130 -9.49 3.05 14.09
CA ARG A 130 -8.11 2.91 13.61
C ARG A 130 -8.01 1.86 12.52
N LEU A 131 -6.92 1.90 11.75
CA LEU A 131 -6.50 0.80 10.89
C LEU A 131 -5.57 -0.12 11.70
N PRO A 132 -5.84 -1.43 11.81
CA PRO A 132 -5.06 -2.36 12.62
C PRO A 132 -3.74 -2.72 11.90
N GLY A 133 -2.73 -1.85 12.02
CA GLY A 133 -1.40 -2.10 11.45
C GLY A 133 -0.70 -3.31 12.09
N GLU A 134 -1.07 -3.68 13.31
CA GLU A 134 -0.58 -4.87 14.01
C GLU A 134 -0.82 -6.18 13.23
N TRP A 135 -1.87 -6.24 12.39
CA TRP A 135 -2.17 -7.43 11.57
C TRP A 135 -1.14 -7.65 10.46
N MET A 136 -0.48 -6.57 10.00
CA MET A 136 0.56 -6.65 8.98
C MET A 136 1.88 -7.19 9.53
N LEU A 137 2.04 -7.21 10.85
CA LEU A 137 3.23 -7.68 11.55
C LEU A 137 3.11 -9.15 12.01
N ILE A 138 2.08 -9.87 11.54
CA ILE A 138 1.87 -11.29 11.85
C ILE A 138 2.61 -12.16 10.82
N GLY A 139 3.18 -13.28 11.28
CA GLY A 139 3.81 -14.28 10.40
C GLY A 139 5.24 -13.91 9.97
N PRO A 140 5.59 -13.96 8.66
CA PRO A 140 6.95 -13.71 8.17
C PRO A 140 7.41 -12.25 8.35
N PHE A 141 6.49 -11.34 8.64
CA PHE A 141 6.74 -9.92 8.88
C PHE A 141 6.91 -9.56 10.36
N ALA A 142 6.78 -10.53 11.27
CA ALA A 142 6.99 -10.30 12.70
C ALA A 142 8.44 -9.90 12.97
N PHE A 143 8.62 -8.84 13.77
CA PHE A 143 9.94 -8.41 14.24
C PHE A 143 10.57 -9.50 15.10
N ARG A 144 11.66 -10.11 14.61
CA ARG A 144 12.44 -11.11 15.34
C ARG A 144 13.89 -10.64 15.44
N THR A 145 14.40 -10.63 16.67
CA THR A 145 15.81 -10.34 16.91
C THR A 145 16.69 -11.49 16.43
N ALA A 146 17.79 -11.17 15.74
CA ALA A 146 18.72 -12.15 15.21
C ALA A 146 19.28 -13.08 16.32
N ARG A 147 19.06 -14.40 16.18
CA ARG A 147 19.75 -15.42 16.98
C ARG A 147 21.26 -15.37 16.69
N PRO A 148 22.14 -15.69 17.67
CA PRO A 148 23.58 -15.76 17.43
C PRO A 148 23.92 -17.00 16.59
N GLU A 149 23.70 -16.92 15.28
CA GLU A 149 24.08 -17.94 14.29
C GLU A 149 25.34 -17.51 13.52
N GLY A 150 26.03 -18.47 12.90
CA GLY A 150 27.28 -18.22 12.18
C GLY A 150 27.10 -17.24 11.01
N ARG A 151 28.05 -16.31 10.84
CA ARG A 151 28.05 -15.20 9.86
C ARG A 151 27.70 -15.63 8.42
N ARG A 152 28.09 -16.83 7.99
CA ARG A 152 27.82 -17.36 6.63
C ARG A 152 26.37 -17.84 6.44
N ALA A 153 25.80 -18.51 7.43
CA ALA A 153 24.41 -18.96 7.40
C ALA A 153 23.43 -17.77 7.40
N LEU A 154 23.74 -16.74 8.20
CA LEU A 154 22.96 -15.50 8.25
C LEU A 154 22.97 -14.74 6.91
N LEU A 155 24.13 -14.66 6.23
CA LEU A 155 24.25 -14.01 4.93
C LEU A 155 23.48 -14.75 3.83
N GLY A 156 23.54 -16.09 3.81
CA GLY A 156 22.83 -16.91 2.82
C GLY A 156 21.30 -16.83 2.97
N LEU A 157 20.78 -16.94 4.19
CA LEU A 157 19.35 -16.81 4.48
C LEU A 157 18.82 -15.41 4.13
N THR A 158 19.59 -14.36 4.45
CA THR A 158 19.24 -12.98 4.11
C THR A 158 19.21 -12.76 2.60
N GLY A 159 20.21 -13.27 1.88
CA GLY A 159 20.26 -13.18 0.42
C GLY A 159 19.07 -13.87 -0.24
N LEU A 160 18.71 -15.07 0.23
CA LEU A 160 17.54 -15.80 -0.26
C LEU A 160 16.24 -15.04 0.04
N GLN A 161 16.09 -14.50 1.25
CA GLN A 161 14.90 -13.74 1.61
C GLN A 161 14.76 -12.45 0.79
N VAL A 162 15.84 -11.69 0.60
CA VAL A 162 15.85 -10.50 -0.29
C VAL A 162 15.46 -10.90 -1.70
N LEU A 163 16.05 -11.98 -2.23
CA LEU A 163 15.75 -12.47 -3.58
C LEU A 163 14.27 -12.84 -3.73
N VAL A 164 13.72 -13.63 -2.80
CA VAL A 164 12.29 -14.00 -2.82
C VAL A 164 11.40 -12.75 -2.75
N PHE A 165 11.74 -11.79 -1.90
CA PHE A 165 10.97 -10.55 -1.78
C PHE A 165 11.04 -9.72 -3.06
N TRP A 166 12.23 -9.58 -3.66
CA TRP A 166 12.41 -8.85 -4.92
C TRP A 166 11.67 -9.53 -6.06
N VAL A 167 11.81 -10.84 -6.22
CA VAL A 167 11.11 -11.60 -7.27
C VAL A 167 9.59 -11.46 -7.10
N LEU A 168 9.07 -11.59 -5.89
CA LEU A 168 7.64 -11.47 -5.64
C LEU A 168 7.12 -10.05 -5.93
N PHE A 169 7.72 -9.03 -5.31
CA PHE A 169 7.19 -7.66 -5.32
C PHE A 169 7.60 -6.82 -6.55
N LEU A 170 8.72 -7.15 -7.20
CA LEU A 170 9.23 -6.41 -8.36
C LEU A 170 9.10 -7.18 -9.69
N ALA A 171 8.79 -8.48 -9.67
CA ALA A 171 8.57 -9.24 -10.91
C ALA A 171 7.18 -9.91 -10.96
N VAL A 172 6.86 -10.82 -10.03
CA VAL A 172 5.63 -11.63 -10.10
C VAL A 172 4.37 -10.77 -9.98
N ILE A 173 4.27 -9.94 -8.94
CA ILE A 173 3.10 -9.07 -8.75
C ILE A 173 3.00 -8.04 -9.90
N PRO A 174 4.06 -7.29 -10.28
CA PRO A 174 3.98 -6.39 -11.41
C PRO A 174 3.62 -7.07 -12.73
N ALA A 175 4.17 -8.25 -13.03
CA ALA A 175 3.82 -8.99 -14.24
C ALA A 175 2.34 -9.38 -14.27
N ALA A 176 1.78 -9.81 -13.13
CA ALA A 176 0.35 -10.07 -13.01
C ALA A 176 -0.47 -8.80 -13.24
N ILE A 177 -0.08 -7.67 -12.63
CA ILE A 177 -0.76 -6.38 -12.81
C ILE A 177 -0.74 -5.95 -14.28
N VAL A 178 0.42 -6.01 -14.95
CA VAL A 178 0.57 -5.69 -16.38
C VAL A 178 -0.32 -6.59 -17.24
N TRP A 179 -0.37 -7.90 -16.92
CA TRP A 179 -1.25 -8.83 -17.62
C TRP A 179 -2.73 -8.42 -17.48
N PHE A 180 -3.19 -8.10 -16.27
CA PHE A 180 -4.55 -7.61 -16.04
C PHE A 180 -4.79 -6.26 -16.73
N GLU A 181 -3.83 -5.33 -16.71
CA GLU A 181 -3.93 -4.01 -17.35
C GLU A 181 -4.22 -4.13 -18.85
N HIS A 182 -3.48 -5.00 -19.54
CA HIS A 182 -3.72 -5.31 -20.95
C HIS A 182 -4.99 -6.11 -21.17
N ARG A 183 -5.25 -7.13 -20.33
CA ARG A 183 -6.45 -7.98 -20.43
C ARG A 183 -7.74 -7.18 -20.27
N TRP A 184 -7.73 -6.18 -19.40
CA TRP A 184 -8.84 -5.28 -19.12
C TRP A 184 -8.87 -4.06 -20.05
N ARG A 185 -7.92 -3.95 -20.99
CA ARG A 185 -7.82 -2.84 -21.97
C ARG A 185 -7.81 -1.45 -21.32
N VAL A 186 -7.14 -1.34 -20.17
CA VAL A 186 -6.93 -0.07 -19.45
C VAL A 186 -5.48 0.42 -19.54
N ALA A 187 -4.66 -0.24 -20.36
CA ALA A 187 -3.29 0.16 -20.63
C ALA A 187 -3.26 1.50 -21.39
N ILE A 188 -2.37 2.39 -20.99
CA ILE A 188 -2.20 3.71 -21.61
C ILE A 188 -0.84 3.71 -22.33
N PRO A 189 -0.79 4.02 -23.64
CA PRO A 189 0.47 4.12 -24.36
C PRO A 189 1.38 5.18 -23.71
N VAL A 190 2.63 4.79 -23.45
CA VAL A 190 3.64 5.71 -22.90
C VAL A 190 4.67 6.10 -23.97
N PRO A 191 5.21 7.32 -23.93
CA PRO A 191 6.32 7.71 -24.80
C PRO A 191 7.55 6.82 -24.60
N PRO A 192 8.37 6.58 -25.64
CA PRO A 192 9.57 5.74 -25.55
C PRO A 192 10.60 6.18 -24.50
N GLY A 193 10.59 7.46 -24.09
CA GLY A 193 11.46 7.98 -23.03
C GLY A 193 11.08 7.51 -21.62
N VAL A 194 9.83 7.08 -21.40
CA VAL A 194 9.34 6.66 -20.07
C VAL A 194 10.03 5.39 -19.58
N PRO A 195 10.14 4.30 -20.39
CA PRO A 195 10.91 3.13 -19.99
C PRO A 195 12.39 3.41 -19.73
N VAL A 196 13.01 4.31 -20.50
CA VAL A 196 14.42 4.71 -20.29
C VAL A 196 14.58 5.42 -18.94
N ALA A 197 13.70 6.37 -18.62
CA ALA A 197 13.70 7.04 -17.32
C ALA A 197 13.46 6.04 -16.17
N GLY A 198 12.58 5.06 -16.37
CA GLY A 198 12.36 3.95 -15.45
C GLY A 198 13.62 3.12 -15.22
N ALA A 199 14.35 2.75 -16.28
CA ALA A 199 15.59 2.00 -16.17
C ALA A 199 16.69 2.78 -15.41
N VAL A 200 16.84 4.08 -15.70
CA VAL A 200 17.78 4.95 -14.99
C VAL A 200 17.42 5.04 -13.50
N LEU A 201 16.13 5.24 -13.19
CA LEU A 201 15.64 5.28 -11.81
C LEU A 201 15.85 3.94 -11.10
N LEU A 202 15.64 2.81 -11.79
CA LEU A 202 15.82 1.48 -11.22
C LEU A 202 17.28 1.24 -10.81
N VAL A 203 18.23 1.64 -11.66
CA VAL A 203 19.67 1.56 -11.36
C VAL A 203 19.99 2.40 -10.13
N ALA A 204 19.59 3.68 -10.12
CA ALA A 204 19.84 4.57 -8.98
C ALA A 204 19.21 4.05 -7.66
N ALA A 205 17.96 3.59 -7.71
CA ALA A 205 17.26 3.04 -6.55
C ALA A 205 17.90 1.74 -6.06
N SER A 206 18.33 0.86 -6.98
CA SER A 206 19.02 -0.38 -6.63
C SER A 206 20.40 -0.11 -6.01
N THR A 207 21.15 0.87 -6.53
CA THR A 207 22.40 1.32 -5.91
C THR A 207 22.18 1.83 -4.49
N LEU A 208 21.14 2.64 -4.26
CA LEU A 208 20.78 3.10 -2.91
C LEU A 208 20.40 1.94 -1.98
N GLY A 209 19.60 0.98 -2.48
CA GLY A 209 19.19 -0.20 -1.73
C GLY A 209 20.39 -1.07 -1.33
N LEU A 210 21.29 -1.36 -2.27
CA LEU A 210 22.51 -2.14 -2.02
C LEU A 210 23.46 -1.43 -1.06
N TRP A 211 23.64 -0.11 -1.20
CA TRP A 211 24.44 0.67 -0.26
C TRP A 211 23.85 0.65 1.16
N SER A 212 22.52 0.72 1.27
CA SER A 212 21.82 0.65 2.55
C SER A 212 21.95 -0.72 3.20
N ALA A 213 21.79 -1.80 2.43
CA ALA A 213 21.96 -3.17 2.91
C ALA A 213 23.41 -3.45 3.32
N HIS A 214 24.38 -2.97 2.55
CA HIS A 214 25.80 -3.08 2.86
C HIS A 214 26.14 -2.35 4.17
N THR A 215 25.66 -1.12 4.33
CA THR A 215 25.91 -0.31 5.53
C THR A 215 25.28 -0.94 6.77
N MET A 216 24.06 -1.46 6.65
CA MET A 216 23.37 -2.11 7.77
C MET A 216 24.02 -3.44 8.17
N SER A 217 24.46 -4.25 7.20
CA SER A 217 25.12 -5.53 7.47
C SER A 217 26.52 -5.38 8.06
N THR A 218 27.27 -4.35 7.66
CA THR A 218 28.63 -4.10 8.15
C THR A 218 28.65 -3.39 9.50
N LEU A 219 27.82 -2.36 9.71
CA LEU A 219 27.85 -1.54 10.92
C LEU A 219 26.81 -1.94 11.97
N GLY A 220 25.65 -2.47 11.56
CA GLY A 220 24.54 -2.82 12.45
C GLY A 220 24.63 -4.21 13.10
N ARG A 221 25.56 -5.07 12.64
CA ARG A 221 25.71 -6.48 13.07
C ARG A 221 24.37 -7.26 13.06
N GLY A 222 23.56 -7.01 12.03
CA GLY A 222 22.29 -7.68 11.73
C GLY A 222 21.91 -7.44 10.27
N THR A 223 20.65 -7.65 9.90
CA THR A 223 20.16 -7.58 8.52
C THR A 223 19.02 -6.57 8.42
N PRO A 224 18.76 -6.04 7.22
CA PRO A 224 17.65 -5.09 7.01
C PRO A 224 16.25 -5.71 7.03
N LEU A 225 16.14 -7.02 7.22
CA LEU A 225 14.87 -7.72 7.17
C LEU A 225 14.35 -8.04 8.57
N PRO A 226 13.01 -8.13 8.76
CA PRO A 226 12.38 -8.36 10.07
C PRO A 226 12.90 -9.60 10.82
N ALA A 227 13.47 -10.57 10.09
CA ALA A 227 13.97 -11.82 10.61
C ALA A 227 15.28 -11.71 11.42
N ALA A 228 16.07 -10.64 11.23
CA ALA A 228 17.35 -10.48 11.92
C ALA A 228 17.73 -9.00 12.15
N LEU A 229 16.88 -8.28 12.89
CA LEU A 229 17.07 -6.84 13.18
C LEU A 229 18.48 -6.48 13.70
N PRO A 230 19.03 -5.31 13.31
CA PRO A 230 20.36 -4.86 13.72
C PRO A 230 20.46 -4.69 15.24
N ARG A 231 21.62 -5.04 15.82
CA ARG A 231 21.91 -4.96 17.26
C ARG A 231 22.40 -3.58 17.70
N ARG A 232 22.75 -2.71 16.75
CA ARG A 232 23.19 -1.32 16.97
C ARG A 232 22.42 -0.39 16.04
N LEU A 233 22.16 0.82 16.50
CA LEU A 233 21.58 1.86 15.67
C LEU A 233 22.58 2.24 14.57
N VAL A 234 22.13 2.21 13.31
CA VAL A 234 22.97 2.54 12.14
C VAL A 234 22.60 3.94 11.65
N VAL A 235 23.53 4.89 11.82
CA VAL A 235 23.37 6.30 11.41
C VAL A 235 24.39 6.74 10.34
N ALA A 236 25.07 5.76 9.72
CA ALA A 236 26.13 5.97 8.74
C ALA A 236 25.67 5.59 7.32
N GLY A 237 26.51 5.89 6.32
CA GLY A 237 26.18 5.66 4.91
C GLY A 237 24.88 6.38 4.52
N PRO A 238 23.93 5.73 3.81
CA PRO A 238 22.71 6.39 3.35
C PRO A 238 21.80 6.86 4.49
N TYR A 239 21.92 6.23 5.67
CA TYR A 239 21.16 6.56 6.88
C TYR A 239 21.49 7.94 7.44
N ARG A 240 22.62 8.56 7.05
CA ARG A 240 22.95 9.93 7.48
C ARG A 240 22.05 10.99 6.83
N TRP A 241 21.48 10.70 5.65
CA TRP A 241 20.66 11.65 4.91
C TRP A 241 19.16 11.39 5.08
N VAL A 242 18.75 10.13 5.16
CA VAL A 242 17.33 9.74 5.28
C VAL A 242 17.22 8.56 6.23
N ARG A 243 16.17 8.51 7.07
CA ARG A 243 16.07 7.46 8.10
C ARG A 243 15.77 6.08 7.54
N ASN A 244 14.99 6.02 6.45
CA ASN A 244 14.56 4.77 5.83
C ASN A 244 14.96 4.71 4.35
N PRO A 245 16.27 4.72 4.03
CA PRO A 245 16.75 4.72 2.64
C PRO A 245 16.35 3.44 1.89
N MET A 246 16.14 2.33 2.60
CA MET A 246 15.64 1.09 2.00
C MET A 246 14.17 1.15 1.61
N ALA A 247 13.33 1.84 2.38
CA ALA A 247 11.94 2.07 2.00
C ALA A 247 11.89 2.97 0.75
N VAL A 248 12.69 4.05 0.75
CA VAL A 248 12.84 4.94 -0.42
C VAL A 248 13.28 4.14 -1.66
N ALA A 249 14.31 3.30 -1.51
CA ALA A 249 14.79 2.44 -2.60
C ALA A 249 13.70 1.49 -3.10
N GLY A 250 13.01 0.75 -2.21
CA GLY A 250 11.99 -0.21 -2.60
C GLY A 250 10.80 0.44 -3.32
N ILE A 251 10.36 1.61 -2.86
CA ILE A 251 9.27 2.36 -3.52
C ILE A 251 9.72 2.87 -4.88
N ALA A 252 10.92 3.45 -4.97
CA ALA A 252 11.47 3.91 -6.23
C ALA A 252 11.68 2.75 -7.23
N GLN A 253 12.08 1.56 -6.76
CA GLN A 253 12.17 0.35 -7.58
C GLN A 253 10.79 -0.07 -8.11
N GLY A 254 9.76 -0.10 -7.26
CA GLY A 254 8.40 -0.43 -7.68
C GLY A 254 7.85 0.54 -8.73
N VAL A 255 8.05 1.85 -8.54
CA VAL A 255 7.70 2.88 -9.54
C VAL A 255 8.49 2.66 -10.83
N SER A 256 9.80 2.40 -10.73
CA SER A 256 10.66 2.15 -11.90
C SER A 256 10.18 0.96 -12.73
N VAL A 257 9.76 -0.14 -12.09
CA VAL A 257 9.19 -1.30 -12.77
C VAL A 257 7.94 -0.90 -13.55
N GLY A 258 7.06 -0.09 -12.96
CA GLY A 258 5.88 0.43 -13.66
C GLY A 258 6.24 1.29 -14.87
N LEU A 259 7.23 2.19 -14.74
CA LEU A 259 7.69 3.02 -15.85
C LEU A 259 8.33 2.20 -16.98
N ILE A 260 9.14 1.19 -16.65
CA ILE A 260 9.76 0.27 -17.61
C ILE A 260 8.68 -0.52 -18.37
N ALA A 261 7.68 -1.02 -17.64
CA ALA A 261 6.57 -1.76 -18.21
C ALA A 261 5.55 -0.87 -18.95
N GLY A 262 5.63 0.46 -18.80
CA GLY A 262 4.60 1.38 -19.28
C GLY A 262 3.24 1.22 -18.57
N SER A 263 3.23 0.64 -17.37
CA SER A 263 2.02 0.32 -16.62
C SER A 263 1.77 1.31 -15.49
N TRP A 264 0.68 2.05 -15.61
CA TRP A 264 0.26 3.00 -14.57
C TRP A 264 -0.32 2.28 -13.35
N LEU A 265 -0.93 1.09 -13.51
CA LEU A 265 -1.41 0.31 -12.37
C LEU A 265 -0.27 -0.17 -11.48
N VAL A 266 0.88 -0.54 -12.05
CA VAL A 266 2.07 -0.89 -11.26
C VAL A 266 2.61 0.31 -10.48
N VAL A 267 2.59 1.51 -11.08
CA VAL A 267 2.98 2.75 -10.38
C VAL A 267 2.03 3.04 -9.21
N VAL A 268 0.71 2.94 -9.44
CA VAL A 268 -0.31 3.11 -8.39
C VAL A 268 -0.12 2.07 -7.28
N TYR A 269 0.13 0.80 -7.65
CA TYR A 269 0.45 -0.26 -6.69
C TYR A 269 1.65 0.09 -5.81
N ALA A 270 2.75 0.59 -6.38
CA ALA A 270 3.93 1.00 -5.63
C ALA A 270 3.64 2.17 -4.67
N ILE A 271 2.88 3.17 -5.11
CA ILE A 271 2.48 4.32 -4.29
C ILE A 271 1.53 3.89 -3.16
N CYS A 272 0.55 3.03 -3.44
CA CYS A 272 -0.34 2.48 -2.43
C CYS A 272 0.42 1.65 -1.40
N GLY A 273 1.37 0.81 -1.85
CA GLY A 273 2.28 0.07 -0.97
C GLY A 273 3.11 1.01 -0.07
N SER A 274 3.61 2.11 -0.62
CA SER A 274 4.30 3.17 0.15
C SER A 274 3.41 3.78 1.22
N ALA A 275 2.17 4.13 0.88
CA ALA A 275 1.21 4.70 1.82
C ALA A 275 0.88 3.72 2.95
N VAL A 276 0.63 2.45 2.60
CA VAL A 276 0.41 1.36 3.56
C VAL A 276 1.59 1.22 4.50
N TRP A 277 2.82 1.13 3.97
CA TRP A 277 4.01 1.03 4.81
C TRP A 277 4.19 2.27 5.71
N ASN A 278 4.03 3.47 5.18
CA ASN A 278 4.21 4.72 5.91
C ASN A 278 3.22 4.88 7.08
N HIS A 279 1.97 4.45 6.89
CA HIS A 279 0.92 4.65 7.88
C HIS A 279 0.72 3.45 8.82
N LEU A 280 1.04 2.24 8.39
CA LEU A 280 0.74 1.03 9.16
C LEU A 280 2.00 0.31 9.66
N ILE A 281 3.12 0.37 8.94
CA ILE A 281 4.34 -0.38 9.32
C ILE A 281 5.33 0.55 10.02
N ARG A 282 5.67 1.68 9.42
CA ARG A 282 6.63 2.66 9.95
C ARG A 282 6.36 3.04 11.42
N PRO A 283 5.13 3.34 11.88
CA PRO A 283 4.92 3.71 13.28
C PRO A 283 5.34 2.62 14.26
N HIS A 284 5.16 1.35 13.90
CA HIS A 284 5.59 0.21 14.71
C HIS A 284 7.11 0.03 14.66
N GLU A 285 7.74 0.20 13.49
CA GLU A 285 9.19 0.19 13.37
C GLU A 285 9.85 1.30 14.21
N GLU A 286 9.34 2.53 14.14
CA GLU A 286 9.87 3.65 14.91
C GLU A 286 9.64 3.46 16.42
N ALA A 287 8.52 2.84 16.82
CA ALA A 287 8.25 2.50 18.21
C ALA A 287 9.20 1.43 18.75
N ASP A 288 9.48 0.36 17.97
CA ASP A 288 10.49 -0.65 18.33
C ASP A 288 11.88 -0.03 18.48
N LEU A 289 12.28 0.82 17.52
CA LEU A 289 13.57 1.51 17.56
C LEU A 289 13.69 2.44 18.76
N SER A 290 12.63 3.18 19.10
CA SER A 290 12.59 4.04 20.30
C SER A 290 12.66 3.20 21.58
N ALA A 291 11.93 2.09 21.68
CA ALA A 291 11.97 1.21 22.84
C ALA A 291 13.35 0.57 23.06
N ARG A 292 14.07 0.25 21.99
CA ARG A 292 15.37 -0.46 22.05
C ARG A 292 16.57 0.46 22.22
N PHE A 293 16.56 1.63 21.57
CA PHE A 293 17.71 2.54 21.53
C PHE A 293 17.49 3.86 22.28
N GLY A 294 16.26 4.12 22.75
CA GLY A 294 15.91 5.26 23.61
C GLY A 294 16.37 6.60 23.05
N ALA A 295 17.03 7.40 23.90
CA ALA A 295 17.47 8.76 23.60
C ALA A 295 18.41 8.86 22.38
N GLU A 296 19.17 7.81 22.07
CA GLU A 296 20.04 7.80 20.89
C GLU A 296 19.20 7.86 19.60
N TYR A 297 18.12 7.07 19.53
CA TYR A 297 17.20 7.08 18.41
C TYR A 297 16.41 8.39 18.33
N ASP A 298 15.99 8.95 19.46
CA ASP A 298 15.27 10.23 19.46
C ASP A 298 16.12 11.38 18.91
N ARG A 299 17.41 11.44 19.27
CA ARG A 299 18.34 12.43 18.69
C ARG A 299 18.49 12.23 17.17
N TYR A 300 18.65 10.99 16.73
CA TYR A 300 18.74 10.65 15.31
C TYR A 300 17.44 11.00 14.55
N ARG A 301 16.28 10.72 15.15
CA ARG A 301 14.96 11.06 14.59
C ARG A 301 14.75 12.58 14.45
N ALA A 302 15.29 13.36 15.38
CA ALA A 302 15.23 14.81 15.31
C ALA A 302 16.13 15.39 14.21
N SER A 303 17.30 14.79 13.96
CA SER A 303 18.26 15.29 12.97
C SER A 303 17.93 14.86 11.55
N VAL A 304 17.49 13.61 11.33
CA VAL A 304 17.29 13.03 10.00
C VAL A 304 15.80 12.84 9.70
N ALA A 305 15.34 13.26 8.52
CA ALA A 305 13.94 13.08 8.12
C ALA A 305 13.69 11.65 7.59
N CYS A 306 12.42 11.21 7.64
CA CYS A 306 12.06 9.84 7.24
C CYS A 306 12.19 9.60 5.73
N TRP A 307 11.81 10.60 4.93
CA TRP A 307 11.64 10.47 3.48
C TRP A 307 12.54 11.41 2.68
N VAL A 308 12.64 12.66 3.13
CA VAL A 308 13.38 13.71 2.43
C VAL A 308 14.82 13.73 2.93
N PRO A 309 15.83 13.63 2.05
CA PRO A 309 17.22 13.77 2.43
C PRO A 309 17.48 15.09 3.17
N ARG A 310 18.14 15.02 4.33
CA ARG A 310 18.70 16.18 5.02
C ARG A 310 20.22 16.12 4.94
N MET A 311 20.85 17.28 4.76
CA MET A 311 22.30 17.35 4.89
C MET A 311 22.68 17.06 6.35
N PRO A 312 23.66 16.18 6.60
CA PRO A 312 24.17 15.98 7.95
C PRO A 312 24.73 17.29 8.50
N ARG A 313 24.49 17.55 9.78
CA ARG A 313 25.16 18.63 10.52
C ARG A 313 26.49 18.14 11.06
#